data_AF-A0A4R8XWB4-F1
#
_entry.id   AF-A0A4R8XWB4-F1
#
_cell.length_a   1.000
_cell.length_b   1.000
_cell.length_c   1.000
_cell.angle_alpha   90.00
_cell.angle_beta   90.00
_cell.angle_gamma   90.00
#
_symmetry.space_group_name_H-M   'P 1'
#
loop_
_entity.id
_entity.type
_entity.pdbx_description
1 polymer ?
#
loop_
_entity_poly.entity_id
_entity_poly.type
_entity_poly.pdbx_seq_one_letter_code
_entity_poly.pdbx_strand_id
1 'polypeptide(L)'
;MLSPARRCALAVLVVATVVFLGGCSETGNGPPRTAGPTEQASESPRSISPTRFQSRCYFEDGQVVGDYSSLEETWASTNYLRIDHCVTRYVGPQPFTLTEEEKAVTTIASSQSADAGEFEQLFLDVYAACTRIGSEDGPYGFSSIPVPVLEATLALCPEAPQADIIQERVNG
;
A
#
# COMPACT_ATOMS: atom_id res chain seq x y z
N MET A 1 -12.99 3.59 -55.53
CA MET A 1 -13.81 2.38 -55.75
C MET A 1 -13.94 1.68 -54.40
N LEU A 2 -14.92 2.07 -53.59
CA LEU A 2 -16.25 1.43 -53.39
C LEU A 2 -16.18 0.18 -52.48
N SER A 3 -16.69 0.38 -51.26
CA SER A 3 -17.13 -0.63 -50.30
C SER A 3 -18.36 -1.41 -50.84
N PRO A 4 -18.68 -2.59 -50.28
CA PRO A 4 -19.91 -2.72 -49.47
C PRO A 4 -19.65 -3.59 -48.21
N ALA A 5 -20.15 -3.34 -46.99
CA ALA A 5 -21.48 -3.03 -46.46
C ALA A 5 -22.52 -4.17 -46.60
N ARG A 6 -22.88 -4.80 -45.46
CA ARG A 6 -24.18 -5.41 -45.03
C ARG A 6 -23.96 -5.92 -43.59
N ARG A 7 -24.46 -5.35 -42.48
CA ARG A 7 -25.82 -4.97 -41.98
C ARG A 7 -26.79 -6.14 -41.74
N CYS A 8 -27.21 -6.26 -40.47
CA CYS A 8 -28.54 -6.59 -39.89
C CYS A 8 -28.32 -7.39 -38.59
N ALA A 9 -29.03 -7.24 -37.47
CA ALA A 9 -30.04 -6.31 -36.95
C ALA A 9 -30.11 -6.62 -35.42
N LEU A 10 -30.10 -5.61 -34.55
CA LEU A 10 -31.25 -5.18 -33.73
C LEU A 10 -31.95 -6.27 -32.90
N ALA A 11 -31.81 -6.19 -31.57
CA ALA A 11 -32.91 -6.45 -30.65
C ALA A 11 -32.83 -5.41 -29.51
N VAL A 12 -33.92 -4.66 -29.38
CA VAL A 12 -34.20 -3.61 -28.40
C VAL A 12 -35.29 -4.13 -27.45
N LEU A 13 -35.44 -3.46 -26.30
CA LEU A 13 -36.62 -3.42 -25.40
C LEU A 13 -36.73 -4.59 -24.39
N VAL A 14 -37.12 -4.42 -23.12
CA VAL A 14 -37.99 -3.43 -22.45
C VAL A 14 -37.63 -3.32 -20.95
N VAL A 15 -37.82 -2.13 -20.37
CA VAL A 15 -37.77 -1.78 -18.94
C VAL A 15 -39.02 -2.25 -18.18
N ALA A 16 -38.90 -2.70 -16.93
CA ALA A 16 -40.05 -2.73 -16.01
C ALA A 16 -39.63 -2.44 -14.56
N THR A 17 -39.86 -1.20 -14.16
CA THR A 17 -39.92 -0.71 -12.78
C THR A 17 -41.15 -1.31 -12.08
N VAL A 18 -40.98 -1.84 -10.87
CA VAL A 18 -42.11 -2.14 -9.98
C VAL A 18 -41.94 -1.32 -8.70
N VAL A 19 -42.77 -0.28 -8.61
CA VAL A 19 -43.06 0.47 -7.39
C VAL A 19 -44.13 -0.32 -6.63
N PHE A 20 -43.82 -0.82 -5.43
CA PHE A 20 -44.84 -1.27 -4.49
C PHE A 20 -45.10 -0.18 -3.45
N LEU A 21 -46.20 0.53 -3.65
CA LEU A 21 -46.91 1.28 -2.61
C LEU A 21 -47.81 0.29 -1.86
N GLY A 22 -47.57 0.13 -0.57
CA GLY A 22 -48.47 -0.57 0.35
C GLY A 22 -48.27 0.01 1.75
N GLY A 23 -49.21 0.84 2.20
CA GLY A 23 -49.29 1.31 3.57
C GLY A 23 -50.23 0.45 4.41
N CYS A 24 -50.01 0.43 5.72
CA CYS A 24 -51.04 0.36 6.78
C CYS A 24 -50.41 0.87 8.08
N SER A 25 -51.14 1.77 8.76
CA SER A 25 -50.82 2.33 10.07
C SER A 25 -51.04 1.29 11.18
N GLU A 26 -50.16 1.25 12.18
CA GLU A 26 -50.52 0.76 13.51
C GLU A 26 -49.93 1.70 14.58
N THR A 27 -50.85 2.31 15.33
CA THR A 27 -50.58 3.25 16.42
C THR A 27 -50.30 2.45 17.68
N GLY A 28 -49.02 2.25 18.02
CA GLY A 28 -48.59 1.59 19.25
C GLY A 28 -47.80 2.55 20.15
N ASN A 29 -48.43 3.00 21.24
CA ASN A 29 -47.77 3.68 22.36
C ASN A 29 -46.68 2.76 22.97
N GLY A 30 -45.41 3.04 22.68
CA GLY A 30 -44.25 2.45 23.34
C GLY A 30 -43.50 3.49 24.18
N PRO A 31 -42.98 3.14 25.37
CA PRO A 31 -42.24 4.07 26.23
C PRO A 31 -40.92 4.52 25.58
N PRO A 32 -40.35 5.68 25.97
CA PRO A 32 -39.14 6.22 25.36
C PRO A 32 -37.96 5.33 25.72
N ARG A 33 -37.53 4.47 24.79
CA ARG A 33 -36.28 3.74 24.89
C ARG A 33 -35.20 4.48 24.12
N THR A 34 -34.38 5.16 24.92
CA THR A 34 -32.93 5.22 24.81
C THR A 34 -32.40 5.75 23.48
N ALA A 35 -31.98 7.01 23.52
CA ALA A 35 -31.03 7.60 22.59
C ALA A 35 -29.95 6.56 22.25
N GLY A 36 -29.83 6.24 20.96
CA GLY A 36 -28.80 5.35 20.46
C GLY A 36 -27.42 5.83 20.91
N PRO A 37 -26.45 4.93 21.10
CA PRO A 37 -25.08 5.34 21.17
C PRO A 37 -24.77 5.99 19.82
N THR A 38 -24.47 7.29 19.86
CA THR A 38 -23.72 7.99 18.84
C THR A 38 -22.63 7.06 18.35
N GLU A 39 -22.73 6.66 17.09
CA GLU A 39 -21.65 6.06 16.32
C GLU A 39 -20.55 7.13 16.27
N GLN A 40 -19.73 7.15 17.33
CA GLN A 40 -18.46 7.84 17.34
C GLN A 40 -17.65 7.16 16.25
N ALA A 41 -17.67 7.78 15.07
CA ALA A 41 -16.62 7.67 14.10
C ALA A 41 -15.31 7.72 14.88
N SER A 42 -14.68 6.55 15.01
CA SER A 42 -13.32 6.44 15.47
C SER A 42 -12.49 7.07 14.37
N GLU A 43 -12.27 8.37 14.51
CA GLU A 43 -11.29 9.11 13.76
C GLU A 43 -9.94 8.45 14.06
N SER A 44 -9.54 7.53 13.18
CA SER A 44 -8.26 6.85 13.24
C SER A 44 -7.16 7.91 13.11
N PRO A 45 -6.38 8.21 14.16
CA PRO A 45 -5.39 9.27 14.08
C PRO A 45 -4.06 8.65 13.66
N ARG A 46 -3.92 8.27 12.38
CA ARG A 46 -2.62 8.01 11.73
C ARG A 46 -2.67 8.34 10.23
N SER A 47 -3.05 9.57 9.88
CA SER A 47 -2.62 10.12 8.60
C SER A 47 -1.19 10.63 8.78
N ILE A 48 -0.23 9.71 8.70
CA ILE A 48 1.17 10.06 8.43
C ILE A 48 1.14 10.80 7.09
N SER A 49 1.59 12.05 7.07
CA SER A 49 1.51 12.93 5.89
C SER A 49 2.14 12.23 4.66
N PRO A 50 1.35 11.82 3.64
CA PRO A 50 1.75 10.77 2.70
C PRO A 50 2.61 11.29 1.52
N THR A 51 3.51 12.25 1.74
CA THR A 51 4.09 12.99 0.59
C THR A 51 5.56 13.38 0.72
N ARG A 52 6.32 12.78 1.65
CA ARG A 52 7.77 13.08 1.78
C ARG A 52 8.68 12.01 1.21
N PHE A 53 8.13 10.85 0.86
CA PHE A 53 8.85 9.75 0.22
C PHE A 53 8.20 9.42 -1.11
N GLN A 54 9.00 8.99 -2.07
CA GLN A 54 8.53 8.55 -3.37
C GLN A 54 9.27 7.29 -3.76
N SER A 55 8.52 6.26 -4.14
CA SER A 55 9.05 4.97 -4.57
C SER A 55 9.03 4.91 -6.10
N ARG A 56 10.20 4.74 -6.72
CA ARG A 56 10.30 4.43 -8.15
C ARG A 56 10.54 2.94 -8.31
N CYS A 57 9.63 2.26 -8.99
CA CYS A 57 9.68 0.81 -9.16
C CYS A 57 10.08 0.41 -10.58
N TYR A 58 10.75 -0.73 -10.70
CA TYR A 58 11.31 -1.24 -11.93
C TYR A 58 10.91 -2.70 -12.15
N PHE A 59 10.81 -3.08 -13.43
CA PHE A 59 10.80 -4.48 -13.84
C PHE A 59 12.25 -5.03 -13.81
N GLU A 60 12.39 -6.35 -13.93
CA GLU A 60 13.69 -7.04 -13.95
C GLU A 60 14.58 -6.58 -15.11
N ASP A 61 14.00 -6.15 -16.24
CA ASP A 61 14.73 -5.61 -17.39
C ASP A 61 15.17 -4.14 -17.22
N GLY A 62 14.91 -3.56 -16.04
CA GLY A 62 15.23 -2.16 -15.70
C GLY A 62 14.23 -1.14 -16.23
N GLN A 63 13.16 -1.55 -16.92
CA GLN A 63 12.11 -0.61 -17.33
C GLN A 63 11.36 -0.07 -16.11
N VAL A 64 11.06 1.23 -16.12
CA VAL A 64 10.29 1.89 -15.06
C VAL A 64 8.84 1.42 -15.11
N VAL A 65 8.37 0.88 -13.99
CA VAL A 65 6.96 0.54 -13.77
C VAL A 65 6.16 1.80 -13.48
N GLY A 66 6.69 2.66 -12.60
CA GLY A 66 6.06 3.90 -12.18
C GLY A 66 6.79 4.58 -11.03
N ASP A 67 6.38 5.82 -10.75
CA ASP A 67 6.70 6.55 -9.53
C ASP A 67 5.43 6.59 -8.67
N TYR A 68 5.52 6.16 -7.41
CA TYR A 68 4.41 6.09 -6.46
C TYR A 68 4.67 7.00 -5.27
N SER A 69 3.62 7.68 -4.81
CA SER A 69 3.68 8.64 -3.71
C SER A 69 3.46 8.01 -2.34
N SER A 70 2.97 6.77 -2.29
CA SER A 70 2.79 6.01 -1.04
C SER A 70 3.00 4.50 -1.25
N LEU A 71 3.14 3.79 -0.12
CA LEU A 71 3.21 2.32 -0.12
C LEU A 71 1.89 1.72 -0.60
N GLU A 72 0.75 2.24 -0.18
CA GLU A 72 -0.58 1.76 -0.57
C GLU A 72 -0.80 1.92 -2.08
N GLU A 73 -0.36 3.03 -2.67
CA GLU A 73 -0.40 3.22 -4.12
C GLU A 73 0.48 2.20 -4.85
N THR A 74 1.66 1.91 -4.30
CA THR A 74 2.57 0.88 -4.83
C THR A 74 1.93 -0.51 -4.76
N TRP A 75 1.35 -0.87 -3.61
CA TRP A 75 0.68 -2.15 -3.38
C TRP A 75 -0.58 -2.32 -4.23
N ALA A 76 -1.29 -1.23 -4.53
CA ALA A 76 -2.46 -1.22 -5.40
C ALA A 76 -2.12 -1.29 -6.90
N SER A 77 -0.84 -1.22 -7.28
CA SER A 77 -0.42 -1.29 -8.68
C SER A 77 -0.84 -2.61 -9.34
N THR A 78 -1.44 -2.52 -10.53
CA THR A 78 -1.77 -3.71 -11.34
C THR A 78 -0.54 -4.47 -11.81
N ASN A 79 0.64 -3.86 -11.73
CA ASN A 79 1.92 -4.49 -12.03
C ASN A 79 2.66 -4.95 -10.77
N TYR A 80 2.08 -4.87 -9.57
CA TYR A 80 2.78 -5.15 -8.30
C TYR A 80 3.56 -6.47 -8.31
N LEU A 81 2.93 -7.55 -8.78
CA LEU A 81 3.56 -8.88 -8.84
C LEU A 81 4.71 -9.00 -9.86
N ARG A 82 4.82 -8.04 -10.78
CA ARG A 82 5.86 -7.98 -11.82
C ARG A 82 6.99 -7.02 -11.46
N ILE A 83 6.82 -6.20 -10.41
CA ILE A 83 7.89 -5.33 -9.92
C ILE A 83 9.02 -6.23 -9.41
N ASP A 84 10.24 -5.92 -9.85
CA ASP A 84 11.46 -6.57 -9.38
C ASP A 84 11.98 -5.86 -8.14
N HIS A 85 12.12 -4.55 -8.19
CA HIS A 85 12.56 -3.75 -7.05
C HIS A 85 12.01 -2.33 -7.13
N CYS A 86 12.04 -1.62 -6.01
CA CYS A 86 11.82 -0.19 -5.96
C CYS A 86 12.98 0.52 -5.24
N VAL A 87 13.17 1.79 -5.60
CA VAL A 87 14.11 2.68 -4.91
C VAL A 87 13.29 3.82 -4.31
N THR A 88 13.52 4.10 -3.04
CA THR A 88 12.86 5.19 -2.32
C THR A 88 13.74 6.42 -2.28
N ARG A 89 13.15 7.60 -2.48
CA ARG A 89 13.81 8.89 -2.29
C ARG A 89 13.01 9.80 -1.38
N TYR A 90 13.70 10.64 -0.63
CA TYR A 90 13.08 11.76 0.10
C TYR A 90 12.79 12.92 -0.87
N VAL A 91 11.53 13.33 -0.93
CA VAL A 91 11.02 14.44 -1.76
C VAL A 91 10.44 15.59 -0.92
N GLY A 92 10.62 15.53 0.40
CA GLY A 92 10.14 16.56 1.32
C GLY A 92 11.06 17.78 1.46
N PRO A 93 10.72 18.71 2.38
CA PRO A 93 11.54 19.88 2.69
C PRO A 93 12.94 19.51 3.19
N GLN A 94 13.98 20.22 2.75
CA GLN A 94 15.37 19.98 3.14
C GLN A 94 15.76 20.78 4.40
N PRO A 95 16.68 20.27 5.24
CA PRO A 95 17.39 18.98 5.11
C PRO A 95 16.49 17.78 5.42
N PHE A 96 16.81 16.61 4.84
CA PHE A 96 16.20 15.35 5.28
C PHE A 96 16.60 15.11 6.73
N THR A 97 15.61 15.02 7.61
CA THR A 97 15.80 14.72 9.03
C THR A 97 14.78 13.69 9.44
N LEU A 98 15.26 12.59 10.02
CA LEU A 98 14.40 11.52 10.51
C LEU A 98 13.53 12.00 11.67
N THR A 99 12.26 11.64 11.63
CA THR A 99 11.35 11.73 12.78
C THR A 99 11.72 10.69 13.85
N GLU A 100 11.17 10.81 15.05
CA GLU A 100 11.43 9.84 16.12
C GLU A 100 10.99 8.41 15.75
N GLU A 101 9.89 8.28 15.00
CA GLU A 101 9.43 6.99 14.47
C GLU A 101 10.40 6.42 13.43
N GLU A 102 10.83 7.25 12.48
CA GLU A 102 11.80 6.87 11.44
C GLU A 102 13.16 6.48 12.07
N LYS A 103 13.59 7.15 13.15
CA LYS A 103 14.78 6.79 13.92
C LYS A 103 14.64 5.45 14.65
N ALA A 104 13.47 5.16 15.21
CA ALA A 104 13.23 3.89 15.91
C ALA A 104 13.36 2.70 14.93
N VAL A 105 12.79 2.83 13.73
CA VAL A 105 12.94 1.86 12.64
C VAL A 105 14.41 1.69 12.25
N THR A 106 15.12 2.81 12.06
CA THR A 106 16.52 2.76 11.66
C THR A 106 17.43 2.18 12.75
N THR A 107 17.08 2.34 14.03
CA THR A 107 17.79 1.72 15.15
C THR A 107 17.74 0.19 15.05
N ILE A 108 16.58 -0.38 14.72
CA ILE A 108 16.43 -1.82 14.47
C ILE A 108 17.34 -2.24 13.32
N ALA A 109 17.27 -1.54 12.19
CA ALA A 109 18.06 -1.83 10.99
C ALA A 109 19.57 -1.73 11.20
N SER A 110 20.02 -0.84 12.09
CA SER A 110 21.43 -0.64 12.41
C SER A 110 21.98 -1.64 13.44
N SER A 111 21.14 -2.45 14.08
CA SER A 111 21.49 -3.25 15.25
C SER A 111 22.66 -4.23 15.05
N GLN A 112 22.93 -4.63 13.80
CA GLN A 112 24.05 -5.51 13.45
C GLN A 112 25.00 -4.89 12.41
N SER A 113 24.82 -3.62 12.04
CA SER A 113 25.71 -2.91 11.10
C SER A 113 26.81 -2.16 11.85
N ALA A 114 28.06 -2.31 11.40
CA ALA A 114 29.21 -1.55 11.92
C ALA A 114 29.25 -0.10 11.39
N ASP A 115 28.54 0.20 10.30
CA ASP A 115 28.56 1.49 9.62
C ASP A 115 27.23 2.24 9.85
N ALA A 116 27.11 2.86 11.02
CA ALA A 116 26.01 3.73 11.41
C ALA A 116 26.04 5.13 10.72
N GLY A 117 26.74 5.25 9.57
CA GLY A 117 27.10 6.53 8.98
C GLY A 117 25.96 7.26 8.24
N GLU A 118 24.93 6.53 7.77
CA GLU A 118 23.88 7.10 6.93
C GLU A 118 22.49 6.60 7.34
N PHE A 119 22.03 6.97 8.54
CA PHE A 119 20.71 6.60 9.06
C PHE A 119 19.57 7.00 8.10
N GLU A 120 19.68 8.15 7.44
CA GLU A 120 18.75 8.60 6.42
C GLU A 120 18.66 7.62 5.25
N GLN A 121 19.80 7.16 4.72
CA GLN A 121 19.82 6.20 3.63
C GLN A 121 19.29 4.84 4.07
N LEU A 122 19.68 4.40 5.27
CA LEU A 122 19.19 3.15 5.86
C LEU A 122 17.67 3.16 6.04
N PHE A 123 17.08 4.30 6.43
CA PHE A 123 15.63 4.45 6.47
C PHE A 123 14.99 4.32 5.08
N LEU A 124 15.58 4.94 4.04
CA LEU A 124 15.08 4.82 2.67
C LEU A 124 15.16 3.38 2.15
N ASP A 125 16.18 2.62 2.53
CA ASP A 125 16.33 1.21 2.18
C ASP A 125 15.25 0.35 2.86
N VAL A 126 14.99 0.59 4.15
CA VAL A 126 13.87 -0.06 4.87
C VAL A 126 12.53 0.29 4.23
N TYR A 127 12.31 1.56 3.87
CA TYR A 127 11.08 1.99 3.19
C TYR A 127 10.94 1.35 1.81
N ALA A 128 12.05 1.16 1.07
CA ALA A 128 12.03 0.45 -0.20
C ALA A 128 11.64 -1.03 -0.01
N ALA A 129 12.13 -1.69 1.04
CA ALA A 129 11.77 -3.07 1.38
C ALA A 129 10.28 -3.23 1.78
N CYS A 130 9.59 -2.16 2.15
CA CYS A 130 8.12 -2.16 2.31
C CYS A 130 7.35 -2.28 0.99
N THR A 131 8.00 -2.06 -0.15
CA THR A 131 7.43 -2.30 -1.48
C THR A 131 7.78 -3.72 -1.97
N ARG A 132 7.50 -4.07 -3.23
CA ARG A 132 7.81 -5.41 -3.73
C ARG A 132 9.32 -5.69 -3.70
N ILE A 133 9.72 -6.81 -3.10
CA ILE A 133 11.07 -7.39 -3.17
C ILE A 133 11.07 -8.48 -4.26
N GLY A 134 12.08 -8.50 -5.12
CA GLY A 134 12.17 -9.42 -6.27
C GLY A 134 12.28 -10.90 -5.88
N SER A 135 12.61 -11.76 -6.85
CA SER A 135 12.85 -13.18 -6.59
C SER A 135 13.98 -13.39 -5.57
N GLU A 136 13.91 -14.47 -4.77
CA GLU A 136 14.80 -14.75 -3.64
C GLU A 136 16.30 -14.62 -3.96
N ASP A 137 16.73 -15.10 -5.13
CA ASP A 137 18.15 -15.16 -5.55
C ASP A 137 18.59 -13.97 -6.42
N GLY A 138 17.71 -13.00 -6.65
CA GLY A 138 18.02 -11.82 -7.45
C GLY A 138 18.95 -10.84 -6.70
N PRO A 139 19.61 -9.91 -7.42
CA PRO A 139 20.42 -8.86 -6.78
C PRO A 139 19.62 -7.91 -5.88
N TYR A 140 18.29 -7.92 -6.01
CA TYR A 140 17.33 -7.19 -5.18
C TYR A 140 16.38 -8.13 -4.43
N GLY A 141 16.74 -9.41 -4.31
CA GLY A 141 15.97 -10.44 -3.65
C GLY A 141 16.09 -10.41 -2.13
N PHE A 142 15.31 -11.25 -1.44
CA PHE A 142 15.38 -11.37 0.02
C PHE A 142 16.78 -11.75 0.53
N SER A 143 17.55 -12.53 -0.23
CA SER A 143 18.89 -12.95 0.16
C SER A 143 19.92 -11.81 0.15
N SER A 144 19.68 -10.73 -0.59
CA SER A 144 20.57 -9.55 -0.63
C SER A 144 20.24 -8.51 0.45
N ILE A 145 19.11 -8.63 1.14
CA ILE A 145 18.68 -7.70 2.18
C ILE A 145 19.12 -8.22 3.56
N PRO A 146 19.87 -7.44 4.36
CA PRO A 146 20.27 -7.84 5.71
C PRO A 146 19.05 -8.13 6.61
N VAL A 147 19.15 -9.15 7.47
CA VAL A 147 18.09 -9.51 8.43
C VAL A 147 17.62 -8.33 9.28
N PRO A 148 18.48 -7.46 9.83
CA PRO A 148 18.02 -6.27 10.58
C PRO A 148 17.15 -5.31 9.76
N VAL A 149 17.42 -5.18 8.45
CA VAL A 149 16.61 -4.36 7.55
C VAL A 149 15.24 -5.01 7.35
N LEU A 150 15.18 -6.33 7.23
CA LEU A 150 13.94 -7.09 7.17
C LEU A 150 13.12 -6.98 8.46
N GLU A 151 13.76 -7.04 9.64
CA GLU A 151 13.11 -6.80 10.93
C GLU A 151 12.54 -5.39 11.03
N ALA A 152 13.32 -4.38 10.63
CA ALA A 152 12.87 -2.99 10.60
C ALA A 152 11.72 -2.78 9.60
N THR A 153 11.72 -3.52 8.48
CA THR A 153 10.64 -3.52 7.49
C THR A 153 9.35 -4.04 8.11
N LEU A 154 9.37 -5.16 8.83
CA LEU A 154 8.20 -5.67 9.56
C LEU A 154 7.68 -4.67 10.61
N ALA A 155 8.57 -3.93 11.25
CA ALA A 155 8.18 -2.90 12.21
C ALA A 155 7.51 -1.68 11.53
N LEU A 156 8.01 -1.26 10.36
CA LEU A 156 7.50 -0.09 9.63
C LEU A 156 6.19 -0.40 8.87
N CYS A 157 6.10 -1.55 8.22
CA CYS A 157 4.99 -1.91 7.34
C CYS A 157 4.53 -3.36 7.56
N PRO A 158 3.93 -3.65 8.73
CA PRO A 158 3.50 -5.01 9.08
C PRO A 158 2.40 -5.55 8.15
N GLU A 159 1.67 -4.67 7.46
CA GLU A 159 0.59 -5.02 6.52
C GLU A 159 1.08 -5.13 5.06
N ALA A 160 2.39 -5.06 4.82
CA ALA A 160 2.94 -5.17 3.47
C ALA A 160 2.57 -6.53 2.85
N PRO A 161 2.26 -6.63 1.54
CA PRO A 161 1.84 -7.89 0.93
C PRO A 161 2.85 -9.05 1.03
N GLN A 162 4.11 -8.78 1.37
CA GLN A 162 5.14 -9.81 1.60
C GLN A 162 5.55 -9.98 3.07
N ALA A 163 4.82 -9.39 4.03
CA ALA A 163 5.18 -9.45 5.45
C ALA A 163 5.39 -10.88 5.95
N ASP A 164 4.52 -11.82 5.56
CA ASP A 164 4.66 -13.24 5.94
C ASP A 164 5.98 -13.86 5.45
N ILE A 165 6.37 -13.56 4.20
CA ILE A 165 7.64 -14.05 3.62
C ILE A 165 8.84 -13.45 4.37
N ILE A 166 8.78 -12.15 4.69
CA ILE A 166 9.82 -11.49 5.48
C ILE A 166 9.90 -12.13 6.87
N GLN A 167 8.77 -12.40 7.50
CA GLN A 167 8.69 -12.99 8.83
C GLN A 167 9.29 -14.40 8.88
N GLU A 168 9.02 -15.23 7.87
CA GLU A 168 9.65 -16.54 7.71
C GLU A 168 11.18 -16.42 7.60
N ARG A 169 11.67 -15.46 6.81
CA ARG A 169 13.11 -15.22 6.62
C ARG A 169 13.81 -14.74 7.88
N VAL A 170 13.17 -13.87 8.67
CA VAL A 170 13.71 -13.39 9.94
C VAL A 170 13.81 -14.51 10.98
N ASN A 171 12.90 -15.49 10.94
CA ASN A 171 12.82 -16.57 11.92
C ASN A 171 13.64 -17.82 11.57
N GLY A 172 14.14 -17.94 10.33
CA GLY A 172 14.86 -19.12 9.81
C GLY A 172 16.37 -19.00 9.90
#